data_AF-A0A5N0IUR4-F1
#
_entry.id   AF-A0A5N0IUR4-F1
#
_cell.length_a   1.000
_cell.length_b   1.000
_cell.length_c   1.000
_cell.angle_alpha   90.00
_cell.angle_beta   90.00
_cell.angle_gamma   90.00
#
_symmetry.space_group_name_H-M   'P 1'
#
loop_
_entity.id
_entity.type
_entity.pdbx_description
1 polymer ?
#
loop_
_entity_poly.entity_id
_entity_poly.type
_entity_poly.pdbx_seq_one_letter_code
_entity_poly.pdbx_strand_id
1 'polypeptide(L)'
;MHGAQRVRPARRYRRLPRRHSGRHDRCAVTPEPKRGDLWTLAGGGGSLTSKPRPALVITSDVFSGLDFVTVLLVTTDQTEGFTRIPIPASKQTGLAEPSMIQAEKIVTIHRRNLQQRCGYVTPTVLAKVREVVTAYLGFGG
;
A
#
# COMPACT_ATOMS: atom_id res chain seq x y z
N MET A 1 -12.22 13.01 -49.53
CA MET A 1 -11.70 14.09 -48.65
C MET A 1 -12.10 13.78 -47.22
N HIS A 2 -11.10 13.82 -46.32
CA HIS A 2 -11.15 13.93 -44.84
C HIS A 2 -11.93 12.88 -44.02
N GLY A 3 -11.41 12.33 -42.93
CA GLY A 3 -10.15 12.58 -42.22
C GLY A 3 -10.02 11.61 -41.04
N ALA A 4 -8.83 11.03 -40.89
CA ALA A 4 -8.48 10.13 -39.79
C ALA A 4 -8.29 10.93 -38.48
N GLN A 5 -9.07 10.59 -37.45
CA GLN A 5 -8.97 11.18 -36.12
C GLN A 5 -7.70 10.68 -35.42
N ARG A 6 -6.61 11.45 -35.51
CA ARG A 6 -5.39 11.22 -34.71
C ARG A 6 -5.65 11.61 -33.25
N VAL A 7 -5.73 10.62 -32.37
CA VAL A 7 -5.74 10.83 -30.91
C VAL A 7 -4.39 11.42 -30.50
N ARG A 8 -4.40 12.61 -29.91
CA ARG A 8 -3.21 13.35 -29.45
C ARG A 8 -2.63 12.65 -28.20
N PRO A 9 -1.30 12.53 -28.05
CA PRO A 9 -0.73 11.98 -26.84
C PRO A 9 -0.93 12.95 -25.66
N ALA A 10 -1.33 12.40 -24.51
CA ALA A 10 -1.41 13.12 -23.25
C ALA A 10 -0.05 13.74 -22.91
N ARG A 11 -0.09 15.03 -22.54
CA ARG A 11 1.09 15.85 -22.22
C ARG A 11 1.95 15.21 -21.13
N ARG A 12 3.24 15.04 -21.42
CA ARG A 12 4.28 14.67 -20.46
C ARG A 12 4.36 15.74 -19.36
N TYR A 13 4.03 15.38 -18.12
CA TYR A 13 4.42 16.19 -16.96
C TYR A 13 5.92 16.02 -16.72
N ARG A 14 6.74 16.83 -17.40
CA ARG A 14 8.17 16.95 -17.13
C ARG A 14 8.34 17.88 -15.92
N ARG A 15 8.46 17.32 -14.71
CA ARG A 15 8.91 18.10 -13.55
C ARG A 15 10.45 18.23 -13.61
N LEU A 16 10.93 19.48 -13.66
CA LEU A 16 12.35 19.82 -13.49
C LEU A 16 12.74 19.64 -12.01
N PRO A 17 13.94 19.14 -11.68
CA PRO A 17 14.40 19.12 -10.30
C PRO A 17 14.79 20.53 -9.85
N ARG A 18 14.16 21.03 -8.79
CA ARG A 18 14.66 22.19 -8.05
C ARG A 18 15.87 21.73 -7.24
N ARG A 19 17.06 22.28 -7.54
CA ARG A 19 18.24 22.13 -6.69
C ARG A 19 18.00 22.88 -5.38
N HIS A 20 18.14 22.19 -4.25
CA HIS A 20 18.46 22.81 -2.98
C HIS A 20 19.72 22.13 -2.45
N SER A 21 20.78 22.92 -2.35
CA SER A 21 22.05 22.58 -1.72
C SER A 21 21.86 22.61 -0.19
N GLY A 22 21.91 21.45 0.44
CA GLY A 22 21.90 21.31 1.89
C GLY A 22 22.38 19.92 2.24
N ARG A 23 23.50 19.85 2.95
CA ARG A 23 24.21 18.65 3.37
C ARG A 23 23.37 17.89 4.40
N HIS A 24 22.56 16.94 3.95
CA HIS A 24 22.02 15.87 4.79
C HIS A 24 22.58 14.55 4.28
N ASP A 25 23.33 13.89 5.15
CA ASP A 25 23.87 12.55 4.96
C ASP A 25 22.81 11.61 4.41
N ARG A 26 23.18 10.91 3.31
CA ARG A 26 22.50 9.79 2.64
C ARG A 26 21.23 9.29 3.35
N CYS A 27 20.09 9.94 3.12
CA CYS A 27 18.79 9.29 3.29
C CYS A 27 18.80 8.08 2.35
N ALA A 28 18.75 6.87 2.92
CA ALA A 28 18.42 5.69 2.15
C ALA A 28 17.16 6.02 1.33
N VAL A 29 17.23 5.88 0.02
CA VAL A 29 16.06 6.03 -0.84
C VAL A 29 15.03 5.04 -0.32
N THR A 30 13.97 5.53 0.33
CA THR A 30 12.88 4.68 0.80
C THR A 30 12.34 3.96 -0.44
N PRO A 31 12.36 2.61 -0.48
CA PRO A 31 11.93 1.89 -1.67
C PRO A 31 10.48 2.26 -1.97
N GLU A 32 10.15 2.39 -3.25
CA GLU A 32 8.80 2.69 -3.67
C GLU A 32 7.86 1.57 -3.20
N PRO A 33 6.75 1.89 -2.49
CA PRO A 33 5.82 0.88 -2.00
C PRO A 33 5.21 0.10 -3.17
N LYS A 34 5.26 -1.23 -3.10
CA LYS A 34 4.66 -2.10 -4.11
C LYS A 34 3.47 -2.87 -3.56
N ARG A 35 2.57 -3.28 -4.46
CA ARG A 35 1.46 -4.16 -4.13
C ARG A 35 1.98 -5.44 -3.45
N GLY A 36 1.46 -5.74 -2.27
CA GLY A 36 1.90 -6.89 -1.46
C GLY A 36 2.96 -6.56 -0.41
N ASP A 37 3.52 -5.35 -0.41
CA ASP A 37 4.41 -4.93 0.67
C ASP A 37 3.65 -4.65 1.97
N LEU A 38 4.27 -5.00 3.09
CA LEU A 38 3.88 -4.60 4.44
C LEU A 38 4.70 -3.40 4.88
N TRP A 39 4.03 -2.36 5.36
CA TRP A 39 4.64 -1.11 5.80
C TRP A 39 4.09 -0.66 7.14
N THR A 40 4.91 0.00 7.95
CA THR A 40 4.43 0.72 9.13
C THR A 40 3.80 2.06 8.72
N LEU A 41 2.61 2.32 9.24
CA LEU A 41 1.95 3.61 9.11
C LEU A 41 2.46 4.59 10.17
N ALA A 42 2.67 5.84 9.77
CA ALA A 42 2.94 6.94 10.70
C ALA A 42 1.75 7.12 11.65
N GLY A 43 2.02 7.12 12.95
CA GLY A 43 1.02 7.48 13.95
C GLY A 43 0.84 9.00 14.01
N GLY A 44 -0.36 9.50 13.68
CA GLY A 44 -0.79 10.84 14.07
C GLY A 44 -1.48 11.68 12.98
N GLY A 45 -2.69 12.16 13.29
CA GLY A 45 -3.39 13.23 12.56
C GLY A 45 -4.79 12.93 12.01
N GLY A 46 -5.41 11.77 12.32
CA GLY A 46 -6.79 11.53 11.87
C GLY A 46 -7.38 10.12 12.07
N SER A 47 -7.04 9.41 13.15
CA SER A 47 -7.64 8.10 13.54
C SER A 47 -6.89 6.81 13.13
N LEU A 48 -5.60 6.70 13.46
CA LEU A 48 -4.89 5.41 13.64
C LEU A 48 -3.84 5.60 14.76
N THR A 49 -4.16 5.13 15.96
CA THR A 49 -3.60 5.60 17.24
C THR A 49 -2.17 5.12 17.55
N SER A 50 -1.35 6.06 18.05
CA SER A 50 -0.08 6.06 18.83
C SER A 50 1.05 5.04 18.58
N LYS A 51 0.79 3.86 18.03
CA LYS A 51 1.81 2.84 17.71
C LYS A 51 1.97 2.72 16.20
N PRO A 52 3.19 2.50 15.67
CA PRO A 52 3.37 2.10 14.28
C PRO A 52 2.52 0.86 13.99
N ARG A 53 1.56 0.96 13.07
CA ARG A 53 0.68 -0.15 12.70
C ARG A 53 1.10 -0.71 11.35
N PRO A 54 1.32 -2.03 11.22
CA PRO A 54 1.55 -2.62 9.92
C PRO A 54 0.30 -2.45 9.03
N ALA A 55 0.53 -2.25 7.74
CA ALA A 55 -0.50 -2.17 6.73
C ALA A 55 0.00 -2.80 5.43
N LEU A 56 -0.89 -3.48 4.72
CA LEU A 56 -0.61 -4.13 3.44
C LEU A 56 -0.97 -3.19 2.29
N VAL A 57 -0.02 -2.91 1.41
CA VAL A 57 -0.28 -2.12 0.19
C VAL A 57 -1.06 -2.96 -0.82
N ILE A 58 -2.22 -2.45 -1.27
CA ILE A 58 -3.09 -3.13 -2.24
C ILE A 58 -3.23 -2.39 -3.57
N THR A 59 -2.83 -1.12 -3.66
CA THR A 59 -2.80 -0.36 -4.92
C THR A 59 -1.94 -1.07 -5.96
N SER A 60 -2.40 -1.11 -7.20
CA SER A 60 -1.65 -1.70 -8.31
C SER A 60 -0.40 -0.87 -8.64
N ASP A 61 0.71 -1.55 -8.95
CA ASP A 61 2.00 -0.92 -9.27
C ASP A 61 1.92 -0.04 -10.54
N VAL A 62 0.90 -0.21 -11.39
CA VAL A 62 0.64 0.69 -12.53
C VAL A 62 0.32 2.12 -12.10
N PHE A 63 -0.07 2.32 -10.84
CA PHE A 63 -0.37 3.62 -10.23
C PHE A 63 0.74 4.11 -9.28
N SER A 64 1.93 3.51 -9.32
CA SER A 64 3.10 3.86 -8.48
C SER A 64 3.48 5.34 -8.54
N GLY A 65 3.23 6.02 -9.67
CA GLY A 65 3.49 7.45 -9.82
C GLY A 65 2.55 8.40 -9.03
N LEU A 66 1.53 7.89 -8.33
CA LEU A 66 0.64 8.69 -7.49
C LEU A 66 1.25 8.95 -6.10
N ASP A 67 0.96 10.12 -5.52
CA ASP A 67 1.39 10.44 -4.15
C ASP A 67 0.55 9.72 -3.07
N PHE A 68 -0.47 8.97 -3.46
CA PHE A 68 -1.37 8.23 -2.59
C PHE A 68 -1.28 6.73 -2.82
N VAL A 69 -1.45 5.98 -1.74
CA VAL A 69 -1.48 4.53 -1.71
C VAL A 69 -2.68 4.06 -0.91
N THR A 70 -3.30 2.99 -1.36
CA THR A 70 -4.40 2.29 -0.69
C THR A 70 -3.85 1.06 0.00
N VAL A 71 -4.17 0.94 1.29
CA VAL A 71 -3.68 -0.12 2.16
C VAL A 71 -4.83 -0.81 2.89
N LEU A 72 -4.59 -2.05 3.34
CA LEU A 72 -5.40 -2.74 4.32
C LEU A 72 -4.70 -2.70 5.68
N LEU A 73 -5.45 -2.47 6.75
CA LEU A 73 -4.88 -2.50 8.09
C LEU A 73 -4.60 -3.94 8.55
N VAL A 74 -3.55 -4.09 9.34
CA VAL A 74 -3.16 -5.35 9.98
C VAL A 74 -3.28 -5.22 11.49
N THR A 75 -3.77 -6.26 12.14
CA THR A 75 -3.98 -6.32 13.60
C THR A 75 -3.48 -7.64 14.17
N THR A 76 -3.04 -7.64 15.43
CA THR A 76 -2.74 -8.88 16.18
C THR A 76 -3.99 -9.46 16.85
N ASP A 77 -5.13 -8.78 16.77
CA ASP A 77 -6.43 -9.35 17.12
C ASP A 77 -6.75 -10.56 16.23
N GLN A 78 -6.77 -11.75 16.83
CA GLN A 78 -6.99 -13.03 16.16
C GLN A 78 -8.47 -13.35 15.93
N THR A 79 -9.40 -12.41 16.15
CA THR A 79 -10.81 -12.63 15.85
C THR A 79 -11.00 -13.00 14.38
N GLU A 80 -11.58 -14.16 14.14
CA GLU A 80 -11.87 -14.71 12.81
C GLU A 80 -13.13 -14.09 12.19
N GLY A 81 -13.23 -14.17 10.86
CA GLY A 81 -14.40 -13.69 10.14
C GLY A 81 -14.17 -13.63 8.63
N PHE A 82 -15.24 -13.42 7.85
CA PHE A 82 -15.18 -13.45 6.40
C PHE A 82 -14.19 -12.44 5.79
N THR A 83 -13.99 -11.29 6.44
CA THR A 83 -13.07 -10.23 6.00
C THR A 83 -11.68 -10.34 6.61
N ARG A 84 -11.42 -11.37 7.42
CA ARG A 84 -10.18 -11.55 8.18
C ARG A 84 -9.29 -12.58 7.48
N ILE A 85 -8.07 -12.18 7.12
CA ILE A 85 -7.12 -13.04 6.40
C ILE A 85 -5.89 -13.25 7.29
N PRO A 86 -5.60 -14.47 7.74
CA PRO A 86 -4.46 -14.74 8.62
C PRO A 86 -3.14 -14.58 7.87
N ILE A 87 -2.15 -14.02 8.56
CA ILE A 87 -0.77 -13.92 8.12
C ILE A 87 0.20 -14.30 9.25
N PRO A 88 1.16 -15.20 9.01
CA PRO A 88 2.10 -15.64 10.03
C PRO A 88 3.16 -14.56 10.34
N ALA A 89 3.63 -14.53 11.59
CA ALA A 89 4.89 -13.90 11.93
C ALA A 89 6.04 -14.67 11.28
N SER A 90 6.89 -13.95 10.55
CA SER A 90 8.04 -14.53 9.88
C SER A 90 9.06 -13.45 9.55
N LYS A 91 10.30 -13.86 9.24
CA LYS A 91 11.32 -12.96 8.70
C LYS A 91 10.86 -12.27 7.41
N GLN A 92 10.00 -12.92 6.61
CA GLN A 92 9.50 -12.38 5.35
C GLN A 92 8.45 -11.28 5.57
N THR A 93 7.51 -11.50 6.48
CA THR A 93 6.46 -10.53 6.80
C THR A 93 6.96 -9.39 7.67
N GLY A 94 8.02 -9.63 8.44
CA GLY A 94 8.57 -8.67 9.41
C GLY A 94 7.66 -8.40 10.59
N LEU A 95 6.63 -9.24 10.78
CA LEU A 95 5.69 -9.16 11.89
C LEU A 95 6.26 -9.91 13.09
N ALA A 96 6.10 -9.33 14.29
CA ALA A 96 6.53 -9.92 15.54
C ALA A 96 5.62 -11.08 15.99
N GLU A 97 4.33 -10.99 15.68
CA GLU A 97 3.30 -11.94 16.10
C GLU A 97 2.36 -12.29 14.93
N PRO A 98 1.76 -13.50 14.91
CA PRO A 98 0.70 -13.82 13.98
C PRO A 98 -0.35 -12.71 13.96
N SER A 99 -0.82 -12.35 12.78
CA SER A 99 -1.69 -11.18 12.60
C SER A 99 -2.80 -11.48 11.59
N MET A 100 -3.80 -10.61 11.55
CA MET A 100 -4.92 -10.64 10.62
C MET A 100 -4.90 -9.38 9.74
N ILE A 101 -4.99 -9.56 8.42
CA ILE A 101 -5.33 -8.48 7.50
C ILE A 101 -6.84 -8.25 7.59
N GLN A 102 -7.25 -6.99 7.67
CA GLN A 102 -8.65 -6.57 7.77
C GLN A 102 -9.15 -6.06 6.42
N ALA A 103 -9.79 -6.92 5.62
CA ALA A 103 -10.25 -6.57 4.27
C ALA A 103 -11.33 -5.47 4.26
N GLU A 104 -12.04 -5.27 5.38
CA GLU A 104 -13.01 -4.20 5.56
C GLU A 104 -12.36 -2.83 5.82
N LYS A 105 -11.10 -2.81 6.30
CA LYS A 105 -10.39 -1.58 6.67
C LYS A 105 -9.47 -1.12 5.54
N ILE A 106 -10.08 -0.77 4.41
CA ILE A 106 -9.40 -0.18 3.24
C ILE A 106 -9.22 1.31 3.49
N VAL A 107 -7.98 1.79 3.46
CA VAL A 107 -7.65 3.20 3.70
C VAL A 107 -6.71 3.71 2.62
N THR A 108 -6.99 4.89 2.07
CA THR A 108 -6.09 5.59 1.16
C THR A 108 -5.38 6.69 1.92
N ILE A 109 -4.04 6.69 1.87
CA ILE A 109 -3.17 7.62 2.59
C ILE A 109 -2.13 8.22 1.64
N HIS A 110 -1.52 9.33 2.04
CA HIS A 110 -0.36 9.84 1.34
C HIS A 110 0.82 8.88 1.54
N ARG A 111 1.61 8.61 0.50
CA ARG A 111 2.79 7.70 0.58
C ARG A 111 3.82 8.09 1.64
N ARG A 112 3.86 9.37 2.03
CA ARG A 112 4.74 9.91 3.08
C ARG A 112 4.36 9.41 4.47
N ASN A 113 3.14 8.89 4.61
CA ASN A 113 2.65 8.28 5.84
C ASN A 113 3.10 6.82 5.96
N LEU A 114 3.70 6.23 4.92
CA LEU A 114 4.43 4.96 5.03
C LEU A 114 5.83 5.25 5.55
N GLN A 115 6.20 4.65 6.68
CA GLN A 115 7.45 4.95 7.38
C GLN A 115 8.54 3.92 7.05
N GLN A 116 8.33 2.67 7.45
CA GLN A 116 9.30 1.59 7.26
C GLN A 116 8.63 0.40 6.58
N ARG A 117 9.29 -0.16 5.55
CA ARG A 117 8.89 -1.44 4.98
C ARG A 117 9.21 -2.56 5.97
N CYS A 118 8.18 -3.27 6.43
CA CYS A 118 8.29 -4.41 7.33
C CYS A 118 8.72 -5.66 6.57
N GLY A 119 8.13 -5.88 5.39
CA GLY A 119 8.23 -7.13 4.67
C GLY A 119 7.24 -7.20 3.52
N TYR A 120 6.83 -8.41 3.15
CA TYR A 120 5.85 -8.63 2.09
C TYR A 120 5.09 -9.94 2.29
N VAL A 121 3.90 -10.02 1.70
CA VAL A 121 3.06 -11.24 1.71
C VAL A 121 3.34 -12.11 0.49
N THR A 122 3.03 -13.41 0.62
CA THR A 122 3.18 -14.34 -0.50
C THR A 122 2.10 -14.10 -1.58
N PRO A 123 2.33 -14.56 -2.83
CA PRO A 123 1.31 -14.49 -3.88
C PRO A 123 -0.02 -15.16 -3.48
N THR A 124 0.04 -16.26 -2.72
CA THR A 124 -1.14 -16.97 -2.20
C THR A 124 -1.98 -16.09 -1.27
N VAL A 125 -1.34 -15.40 -0.31
CA VAL A 125 -2.02 -14.44 0.57
C VAL A 125 -2.61 -13.30 -0.26
N LEU A 126 -1.86 -12.78 -1.23
CA LEU A 126 -2.32 -11.67 -2.07
C LEU A 126 -3.48 -12.05 -3.01
N ALA A 127 -3.58 -13.32 -3.40
CA ALA A 127 -4.73 -13.87 -4.11
C ALA A 127 -5.97 -13.94 -3.21
N LYS A 128 -5.82 -14.40 -1.95
CA LYS A 128 -6.92 -14.40 -0.97
C LYS A 128 -7.39 -12.99 -0.64
N VAL A 129 -6.46 -12.04 -0.52
CA VAL A 129 -6.78 -10.61 -0.37
C VAL A 129 -7.62 -10.10 -1.54
N ARG A 130 -7.26 -10.44 -2.78
CA ARG A 130 -8.05 -10.06 -3.96
C ARG A 130 -9.46 -10.63 -3.87
N GLU A 131 -9.60 -11.93 -3.60
CA GLU A 131 -10.89 -12.62 -3.50
C GLU A 131 -11.80 -11.97 -2.45
N VAL A 132 -11.30 -11.80 -1.22
CA VAL A 132 -12.08 -11.27 -0.10
C VAL A 132 -12.42 -9.79 -0.29
N VAL A 133 -11.49 -8.98 -0.79
CA VAL A 133 -11.77 -7.56 -1.09
C VAL A 133 -12.79 -7.43 -2.23
N THR A 134 -12.70 -8.27 -3.26
CA THR A 134 -13.67 -8.31 -4.36
C THR A 134 -15.07 -8.64 -3.85
N ALA A 135 -15.18 -9.64 -2.97
CA ALA A 135 -16.44 -10.01 -2.34
C ALA A 135 -16.97 -8.88 -1.43
N TYR A 136 -16.11 -8.29 -0.59
CA TYR A 136 -16.48 -7.21 0.33
C TYR A 136 -17.01 -5.96 -0.39
N LEU A 137 -16.42 -5.63 -1.55
CA LEU A 137 -16.82 -4.48 -2.36
C LEU A 137 -17.92 -4.78 -3.39
N GLY A 138 -18.40 -6.03 -3.49
CA GLY A 138 -19.44 -6.41 -4.43
C GLY A 138 -19.01 -6.47 -5.90
N PHE A 139 -17.72 -6.72 -6.17
CA PHE A 139 -17.17 -6.80 -7.54
C PHE A 139 -17.13 -8.23 -8.11
N GLY A 140 -17.55 -9.24 -7.34
CA GLY A 140 -17.42 -10.66 -7.69
C GLY A 140 -18.62 -11.27 -8.41
N GLY A 141 -19.43 -10.46 -9.08
CA GLY A 141 -20.59 -10.87 -9.88
C GLY A 141 -20.26 -11.12 -11.34
#